data_AF-A0AAF0F0Z6-F1
#
_entry.id   AF-A0AAF0F0Z6-F1
#
_cell.length_a   1.000
_cell.length_b   1.000
_cell.length_c   1.000
_cell.angle_alpha   90.00
_cell.angle_beta   90.00
_cell.angle_gamma   90.00
#
_symmetry.space_group_name_H-M   'P 1'
#
loop_
_entity.id
_entity.type
_entity.pdbx_description
1 polymer ?
#
loop_
_entity_poly.entity_id
_entity_poly.type
_entity_poly.pdbx_seq_one_letter_code
_entity_poly.pdbx_strand_id
1 'polypeptide(L)'
;MDAADLSIAGVPLPFKTGTHASESGSRRNKTLKQIINNERDEKLQKLGIDTRGKKRTGTPKKQRIDEPSSPPEDEAVEDTNPTRQVPTFEAPPSLMPRKKYCDITGLKGTYTDPKSRI
;
A
#
# COMPACT_ATOMS: atom_id res chain seq x y z
N MET A 1 6.52 27.65 -29.27
CA MET A 1 6.04 27.14 -27.98
C MET A 1 7.25 27.10 -27.08
N ASP A 2 7.42 28.14 -26.28
CA ASP A 2 8.59 28.28 -25.43
C ASP A 2 8.40 27.44 -24.15
N ALA A 3 9.49 26.89 -23.61
CA ALA A 3 9.44 26.01 -22.45
C ALA A 3 8.81 26.68 -21.20
N ALA A 4 8.80 28.01 -21.15
CA ALA A 4 8.18 28.80 -20.09
C ALA A 4 6.65 28.68 -20.07
N ASP A 5 6.02 28.54 -21.24
CA ASP A 5 4.55 28.48 -21.36
C ASP A 5 3.97 27.14 -20.87
N LEU A 6 4.83 26.12 -20.74
CA LEU A 6 4.44 24.79 -20.23
C LEU A 6 4.69 24.64 -18.71
N SER A 7 5.17 25.68 -18.03
CA SER A 7 5.52 25.62 -16.60
C SER A 7 4.37 26.09 -15.70
N ILE A 8 3.83 25.17 -14.89
CA ILE A 8 2.82 25.50 -13.87
C ILE A 8 3.38 26.41 -12.75
N ALA A 9 4.70 26.44 -12.55
CA ALA A 9 5.31 27.19 -11.44
C ALA A 9 5.20 28.72 -11.60
N GLY A 10 5.06 29.22 -12.83
CA GLY A 10 4.91 30.64 -13.12
C GLY A 10 3.47 31.16 -12.98
N VAL A 11 2.49 30.26 -12.87
CA VAL A 11 1.08 30.61 -12.77
C VAL A 11 0.68 30.67 -11.29
N PRO A 12 0.03 31.74 -10.81
CA PRO A 12 -0.45 31.80 -9.43
C PRO A 12 -1.44 30.66 -9.16
N LEU A 13 -1.39 30.08 -7.96
CA LEU A 13 -2.28 28.99 -7.51
C LEU A 13 -3.30 29.53 -6.50
N PRO A 14 -4.30 30.34 -6.93
CA PRO A 14 -5.17 31.12 -6.03
C PRO A 14 -6.05 30.28 -5.09
N PHE A 15 -6.27 29.01 -5.42
CA PHE A 15 -7.07 28.07 -4.62
C PHE A 15 -6.22 27.08 -3.83
N LYS A 16 -4.88 27.14 -3.90
CA LYS A 16 -4.01 26.26 -3.12
C LYS A 16 -3.66 26.93 -1.79
N THR A 17 -4.29 26.45 -0.74
CA THR A 17 -4.05 26.84 0.66
C THR A 17 -2.58 26.64 1.05
N GLY A 18 -1.92 27.70 1.54
CA GLY A 18 -0.49 27.70 1.90
C GLY A 18 -0.11 26.75 3.05
N THR A 19 -1.08 26.28 3.83
CA THR A 19 -0.89 25.33 4.95
C THR A 19 -0.60 23.90 4.48
N HIS A 20 -1.19 23.46 3.36
CA HIS A 20 -1.10 22.07 2.92
C HIS A 20 0.23 21.72 2.22
N ALA A 21 1.06 22.71 1.87
CA ALA A 21 2.34 22.48 1.22
C ALA A 21 3.41 21.93 2.21
N SER A 22 3.44 22.46 3.44
CA SER A 22 4.35 22.03 4.51
C SER A 22 3.94 20.71 5.18
N GLU A 23 2.67 20.32 5.08
CA GLU A 23 2.12 19.06 5.63
C GLU A 23 2.32 17.84 4.70
N SER A 24 3.05 17.99 3.59
CA SER A 24 3.39 16.86 2.72
C SER A 24 4.48 15.96 3.27
N GLY A 25 4.15 15.31 4.38
CA GLY A 25 4.96 14.26 4.97
C GLY A 25 5.27 13.14 3.98
N SER A 26 6.48 12.58 4.12
CA SER A 26 7.12 11.46 3.40
C SER A 26 6.31 10.13 3.38
N ARG A 27 5.04 10.15 3.78
CA ARG A 27 4.15 8.99 3.90
C ARG A 27 3.35 8.69 2.63
N ARG A 28 3.41 9.54 1.60
CA ARG A 28 2.44 9.54 0.48
C ARG A 28 2.85 8.81 -0.80
N ASN A 29 4.05 8.23 -0.88
CA ASN A 29 4.52 7.47 -2.06
C ASN A 29 4.98 6.05 -1.69
N LYS A 30 4.10 5.28 -1.04
CA LYS A 30 4.39 3.88 -0.68
C LYS A 30 4.02 2.96 -1.83
N THR A 31 4.79 1.89 -2.03
CA THR A 31 4.44 0.85 -3.01
C THR A 31 3.18 0.10 -2.57
N LEU A 32 2.41 -0.45 -3.52
CA LEU A 32 1.22 -1.27 -3.22
C LEU A 32 1.55 -2.39 -2.22
N LYS A 33 2.72 -3.03 -2.38
CA LYS A 33 3.22 -4.06 -1.45
C LYS A 33 3.39 -3.54 -0.02
N GLN A 34 3.96 -2.34 0.13
CA GLN A 34 4.12 -1.72 1.45
C GLN A 34 2.78 -1.36 2.09
N ILE A 35 1.80 -0.90 1.30
CA ILE A 35 0.45 -0.61 1.78
C ILE A 35 -0.20 -1.89 2.31
N ILE A 36 -0.23 -2.96 1.51
CA ILE A 36 -0.80 -4.26 1.88
C ILE A 36 -0.12 -4.86 3.12
N ASN A 37 1.20 -4.74 3.23
CA ASN A 37 1.93 -5.26 4.39
C ASN A 37 1.61 -4.48 5.67
N ASN A 38 1.53 -3.14 5.61
CA ASN A 38 1.16 -2.33 6.77
C ASN A 38 -0.26 -2.66 7.22
N GLU A 39 -1.21 -2.82 6.29
CA GLU A 39 -2.59 -3.23 6.62
C GLU A 39 -2.62 -4.61 7.30
N ARG A 40 -1.82 -5.57 6.82
CA ARG A 40 -1.71 -6.90 7.45
C ARG A 40 -1.14 -6.79 8.86
N ASP A 41 -0.08 -6.02 9.05
CA ASP A 41 0.59 -5.85 10.33
C ASP A 41 -0.28 -5.09 11.35
N GLU A 42 -1.06 -4.11 10.88
CA GLU A 42 -2.06 -3.39 11.69
C GLU A 42 -3.21 -4.32 12.08
N LYS A 43 -3.70 -5.17 11.17
CA LYS A 43 -4.73 -6.17 11.46
C LYS A 43 -4.25 -7.19 12.50
N LEU A 44 -3.00 -7.64 12.41
CA LEU A 44 -2.41 -8.56 13.39
C LEU A 44 -2.25 -7.91 14.77
N GLN A 45 -1.83 -6.64 14.83
CA GLN A 45 -1.74 -5.88 16.07
C GLN A 45 -3.12 -5.67 16.71
N LYS A 46 -4.16 -5.36 15.93
CA LYS A 46 -5.55 -5.24 16.43
C LYS A 46 -6.08 -6.57 16.99
N LEU A 47 -5.61 -7.70 16.48
CA LEU A 47 -5.94 -9.04 16.98
C LEU A 47 -5.03 -9.49 18.14
N GLY A 48 -4.09 -8.65 18.59
CA GLY A 48 -3.15 -8.97 19.67
C GLY A 48 -2.10 -10.02 19.31
N ILE A 49 -1.92 -10.31 18.00
CA ILE A 49 -0.95 -11.28 17.50
C ILE A 49 0.34 -10.53 17.15
N ASP A 50 1.22 -10.37 18.13
CA ASP A 50 2.54 -9.78 17.91
C ASP A 50 3.45 -10.75 17.14
N THR A 51 3.49 -10.61 15.81
CA THR A 51 4.45 -11.35 14.96
C THR A 51 5.91 -10.92 15.15
N ARG A 52 6.17 -9.91 16.00
CA ARG A 52 7.51 -9.40 16.35
C ARG A 52 8.29 -10.34 17.30
N GLY A 53 7.77 -11.53 17.59
CA GLY A 53 8.29 -12.45 18.61
C GLY A 53 9.52 -13.32 18.26
N LYS A 54 10.20 -13.15 17.11
CA LYS A 54 11.33 -14.07 16.80
C LYS A 54 12.45 -13.47 15.93
N LYS A 55 13.19 -12.49 16.46
CA LYS A 55 14.64 -12.28 16.20
C LYS A 55 15.14 -11.06 16.98
N ARG A 56 15.25 -11.20 18.31
CA ARG A 56 16.14 -10.36 19.14
C ARG A 56 16.86 -11.25 20.13
N THR A 57 17.84 -12.00 19.62
CA THR A 57 18.89 -12.56 20.48
C THR A 57 19.81 -11.41 20.89
N GLY A 58 19.72 -10.95 22.14
CA GLY A 58 20.75 -10.06 22.70
C GLY A 58 20.31 -9.12 23.82
N THR A 59 20.48 -9.60 25.05
CA THR A 59 20.50 -8.90 26.36
C THR A 59 19.16 -8.43 26.96
N PRO A 60 18.77 -8.94 28.16
CA PRO A 60 17.59 -8.50 28.89
C PRO A 60 17.94 -7.31 29.81
N LYS A 61 17.14 -6.24 29.77
CA LYS A 61 17.05 -5.28 30.88
C LYS A 61 15.77 -5.54 31.68
N LYS A 62 15.97 -5.55 33.00
CA LYS A 62 15.09 -6.04 34.06
C LYS A 62 14.14 -4.92 34.54
N GLN A 63 12.83 -5.25 34.56
CA GLN A 63 11.76 -4.77 35.48
C GLN A 63 11.37 -3.27 35.42
N ARG A 64 10.10 -2.88 35.57
CA ARG A 64 9.11 -3.33 36.58
C ARG A 64 7.69 -3.46 36.02
N ILE A 65 6.94 -4.34 36.69
CA ILE A 65 5.50 -4.55 36.60
C ILE A 65 4.88 -3.59 37.60
N ASP A 66 3.94 -2.76 37.17
CA ASP A 66 2.97 -2.09 38.02
C ASP A 66 1.56 -2.51 37.56
N GLU A 67 0.73 -2.86 38.53
CA GLU A 67 -0.62 -3.45 38.46
C GLU A 67 -1.71 -2.51 37.90
N PRO A 68 -2.90 -3.04 37.54
CA PRO A 68 -3.85 -2.39 36.63
C PRO A 68 -4.75 -1.36 37.33
N SER A 69 -4.72 -0.12 36.85
CA SER A 69 -5.77 0.87 37.13
C SER A 69 -6.86 0.81 36.06
N SER A 70 -8.10 0.68 36.52
CA SER A 70 -9.42 0.70 35.85
C SER A 70 -9.55 1.18 34.40
N PRO A 71 -10.51 0.61 33.64
CA PRO A 71 -10.76 0.95 32.25
C PRO A 71 -11.31 2.39 32.12
N PRO A 72 -10.68 3.27 31.33
CA PRO A 72 -11.39 4.41 30.79
C PRO A 72 -12.25 3.88 29.63
N GLU A 73 -13.54 3.74 29.93
CA GLU A 73 -14.64 4.40 29.21
C GLU A 73 -14.60 4.33 27.67
N ASP A 74 -15.67 3.77 27.13
CA ASP A 74 -16.03 3.65 25.71
C ASP A 74 -15.98 5.00 24.96
N GLU A 75 -14.78 5.50 24.68
CA GLU A 75 -14.56 6.50 23.65
C GLU A 75 -14.22 5.73 22.38
N ALA A 76 -15.28 5.37 21.65
CA ALA A 76 -15.20 5.13 20.22
C ALA A 76 -14.67 6.43 19.58
N VAL A 77 -13.35 6.61 19.61
CA VAL A 77 -12.67 7.56 18.75
C VAL A 77 -12.91 7.04 17.34
N GLU A 78 -13.98 7.53 16.73
CA GLU A 78 -14.26 7.42 15.31
C GLU A 78 -12.97 7.85 14.60
N ASP A 79 -12.27 6.86 14.05
CA ASP A 79 -11.16 7.04 13.13
C ASP A 79 -11.73 7.77 11.90
N THR A 80 -11.87 9.10 12.00
CA THR A 80 -12.29 9.99 10.91
C THR A 80 -11.30 10.04 9.75
N ASN A 81 -10.18 9.30 9.86
CA ASN A 81 -9.31 9.02 8.75
C ASN A 81 -9.89 7.82 7.99
N PRO A 82 -10.41 7.98 6.76
CA PRO A 82 -10.87 6.86 5.97
C PRO A 82 -9.69 5.90 5.81
N THR A 83 -9.70 4.82 6.59
CA THR A 83 -8.74 3.73 6.45
C THR A 83 -8.88 3.27 5.01
N ARG A 84 -7.87 3.61 4.18
CA ARG A 84 -7.80 3.20 2.78
C ARG A 84 -7.58 1.69 2.75
N GLN A 85 -8.63 0.92 3.01
CA GLN A 85 -8.62 -0.52 2.79
C GLN A 85 -8.50 -0.70 1.27
N VAL A 86 -7.42 -1.31 0.80
CA VAL A 86 -7.26 -1.62 -0.62
C VAL A 86 -7.84 -3.03 -0.85
N PRO A 87 -9.09 -3.20 -1.33
CA PRO A 87 -9.65 -4.52 -1.59
C PRO A 87 -8.87 -5.18 -2.74
N THR A 88 -7.96 -6.10 -2.40
CA THR A 88 -6.99 -6.68 -3.35
C THR A 88 -7.10 -8.19 -3.48
N PHE A 89 -8.27 -8.79 -3.24
CA PHE A 89 -8.34 -10.26 -3.15
C PHE A 89 -9.58 -10.94 -3.74
N GLU A 90 -10.07 -10.50 -4.89
CA GLU A 90 -11.33 -11.08 -5.42
C GLU A 90 -11.33 -11.44 -6.91
N ALA A 91 -10.20 -11.39 -7.61
CA ALA A 91 -10.14 -11.93 -8.97
C ALA A 91 -9.58 -13.36 -8.94
N PRO A 92 -10.42 -14.42 -9.04
CA PRO A 92 -9.92 -15.78 -9.14
C PRO A 92 -9.13 -15.96 -10.45
N PRO A 93 -8.10 -16.82 -10.46
CA PRO A 93 -7.39 -17.15 -11.70
C PRO A 93 -8.34 -17.85 -12.68
N SER A 94 -8.15 -17.63 -13.97
CA SER A 94 -8.91 -18.36 -15.00
C SER A 94 -8.53 -19.84 -15.01
N LEU A 95 -9.54 -20.71 -14.96
CA LEU A 95 -9.38 -22.15 -15.18
C LEU A 95 -9.41 -22.51 -16.67
N MET A 96 -9.91 -21.61 -17.53
CA MET A 96 -10.14 -21.90 -18.94
C MET A 96 -8.83 -21.78 -19.75
N PRO A 97 -8.52 -22.74 -20.65
CA PRO A 97 -7.39 -22.63 -21.55
C PRO A 97 -7.47 -21.36 -22.40
N ARG A 98 -6.40 -20.57 -22.43
CA ARG A 98 -6.31 -19.38 -23.28
C ARG A 98 -6.17 -19.77 -24.75
N LYS A 99 -6.85 -19.05 -25.63
CA LYS A 99 -6.61 -19.15 -27.08
C LYS A 99 -5.30 -18.43 -27.40
N LYS A 100 -4.44 -19.06 -28.22
CA LYS A 100 -3.17 -18.47 -28.66
C LYS A 100 -3.37 -17.63 -29.91
N TYR A 101 -2.86 -16.41 -29.88
CA TYR A 101 -2.84 -15.47 -30.99
C TYR A 101 -1.41 -15.01 -31.22
N CYS A 102 -1.10 -14.64 -32.45
CA CYS A 102 0.19 -14.08 -32.81
C CYS A 102 0.28 -12.65 -32.28
N ASP A 103 1.31 -12.32 -31.51
CA ASP A 103 1.51 -10.98 -30.94
C ASP A 103 1.87 -9.91 -31.99
N ILE A 104 2.21 -10.34 -33.22
CA ILE A 104 2.53 -9.44 -34.34
C ILE A 104 1.29 -9.16 -35.21
N THR A 105 0.52 -10.20 -35.54
CA THR A 105 -0.59 -10.09 -36.52
C THR A 105 -1.98 -10.15 -35.89
N GLY A 106 -2.11 -10.58 -34.64
CA GLY A 106 -3.38 -10.79 -33.96
C GLY A 106 -4.19 -12.00 -34.46
N LEU A 107 -3.70 -12.73 -35.48
CA LEU A 107 -4.34 -13.94 -36.02
C LEU A 107 -4.06 -15.16 -35.11
N LYS A 108 -4.80 -16.26 -35.31
CA LYS A 108 -4.64 -17.49 -34.53
C LYS A 108 -3.21 -18.05 -34.67
N GLY A 109 -2.47 -18.11 -33.56
CA GLY A 109 -1.12 -18.65 -33.51
C GLY A 109 -1.15 -20.18 -33.44
N THR A 110 -0.96 -20.85 -34.57
CA THR A 110 -1.00 -22.33 -34.67
C THR A 110 0.25 -23.00 -34.10
N TYR A 111 1.38 -22.29 -34.11
CA TYR A 111 2.68 -22.79 -33.64
C TYR A 111 3.44 -21.67 -32.91
N THR A 112 4.41 -22.06 -32.10
CA THR A 112 5.29 -21.16 -31.35
C THR A 112 6.73 -21.48 -31.73
N ASP A 113 7.49 -20.50 -32.21
CA ASP A 113 8.89 -20.71 -32.66
C ASP A 113 9.77 -21.26 -31.52
N PRO A 114 10.54 -22.35 -31.70
CA PRO A 114 11.38 -22.91 -30.65
C PRO A 114 12.50 -21.97 -30.20
N LYS A 115 12.93 -21.02 -31.05
CA LYS A 115 14.03 -20.10 -30.73
C LYS A 115 13.56 -18.88 -29.94
N SER A 116 12.51 -18.21 -30.41
CA SER A 116 12.01 -16.95 -29.82
C SER A 116 10.81 -17.12 -28.89
N ARG A 117 10.09 -18.24 -28.97
CA ARG A 117 8.82 -18.50 -28.28
C ARG A 117 7.73 -17.44 -28.55
N ILE A 118 7.73 -16.90 -29.78
CA ILE A 118 6.71 -16.01 -30.33
C ILE A 118 5.71 -16.81 -31.16
#